data_AF-F8P892-F1
#
_entry.id   AF-F8P892-F1
#
_cell.length_a   1.000
_cell.length_b   1.000
_cell.length_c   1.000
_cell.angle_alpha   90.00
_cell.angle_beta   90.00
_cell.angle_gamma   90.00
#
_symmetry.space_group_name_H-M   'P 1'
#
loop_
_entity.id
_entity.type
_entity.pdbx_description
1 polymer ?
#
loop_
_entity_poly.entity_id
_entity_poly.type
_entity_poly.pdbx_seq_one_letter_code
_entity_poly.pdbx_strand_id
1 'polypeptide(L)'
;MLQNATFFAIRRVVPCYAPSFKAPCRYMVTSPRFRSDDDHPDKTRESLRALLRETAQPVAVVTSLLHAESSSRESTFHGATLSSFTSIALDPHPLIAFSLRVPSRMATSLNAHDNLTSQLRSKKSSHMVINILSASQSHLAHI
;
A
#
# COMPACT_ATOMS: atom_id res chain seq x y z
N MET A 1 16.85 -14.20 -5.89
CA MET A 1 15.99 -15.11 -6.67
C MET A 1 14.55 -14.66 -6.52
N LEU A 2 13.95 -14.25 -7.65
CA LEU A 2 12.55 -13.97 -7.96
C LEU A 2 11.76 -12.86 -7.25
N GLN A 3 11.50 -11.85 -8.09
CA GLN A 3 10.51 -10.80 -7.95
C GLN A 3 9.07 -11.32 -7.86
N ASN A 4 8.15 -10.58 -7.21
CA ASN A 4 6.87 -10.09 -7.78
C ASN A 4 5.82 -9.81 -6.69
N ALA A 5 5.69 -8.53 -6.31
CA ALA A 5 4.52 -8.01 -5.61
C ALA A 5 3.97 -6.86 -6.46
N THR A 6 2.97 -7.19 -7.26
CA THR A 6 2.11 -6.23 -7.93
C THR A 6 0.71 -6.82 -7.81
N PHE A 7 -0.17 -6.23 -7.00
CA PHE A 7 -1.60 -6.42 -7.20
C PHE A 7 -2.35 -5.13 -6.96
N PHE A 8 -2.78 -4.57 -8.09
CA PHE A 8 -3.76 -3.50 -8.21
C PHE A 8 -5.14 -4.13 -8.33
N ALA A 9 -6.09 -3.72 -7.49
CA ALA A 9 -7.50 -3.91 -7.78
C ALA A 9 -8.30 -2.78 -7.11
N ILE A 10 -8.45 -1.67 -7.84
CA ILE A 10 -9.49 -0.68 -7.55
C ILE A 10 -10.83 -1.35 -7.85
N ARG A 11 -11.59 -1.74 -6.82
CA ARG A 11 -13.05 -1.78 -6.94
C ARG A 11 -13.62 -0.52 -6.31
N ARG A 12 -14.39 0.22 -7.11
CA ARG A 12 -15.31 1.25 -6.64
C ARG A 12 -16.19 0.64 -5.55
N VAL A 13 -16.02 1.07 -4.30
CA VAL A 13 -17.14 1.09 -3.37
C VAL A 13 -18.01 2.24 -3.84
N VAL A 14 -18.90 1.97 -4.79
CA VAL A 14 -20.07 2.83 -4.97
C VAL A 14 -20.96 2.54 -3.77
N PRO A 15 -21.23 3.50 -2.87
CA PRO A 15 -22.34 3.34 -1.96
C PRO A 15 -23.60 3.34 -2.82
N CYS A 16 -24.15 2.15 -3.08
CA CYS A 16 -25.52 2.04 -3.56
C CYS A 16 -26.43 2.56 -2.45
N TYR A 17 -26.73 3.85 -2.46
CA TYR A 17 -27.82 4.41 -1.68
C TYR A 17 -29.12 3.94 -2.35
N ALA A 18 -29.58 2.74 -1.97
CA ALA A 18 -30.85 2.20 -2.42
C ALA A 18 -31.94 2.57 -1.40
N PRO A 19 -32.98 3.35 -1.76
CA PRO A 19 -34.18 3.38 -0.96
C PRO A 19 -34.98 2.09 -1.23
N SER A 20 -35.31 1.39 -0.15
CA SER A 20 -36.47 0.52 0.01
C SER A 20 -36.58 -0.80 -0.78
N PHE A 21 -36.49 -1.89 0.00
CA PHE A 21 -37.24 -3.15 -0.09
C PHE A 21 -36.82 -4.29 -1.04
N LYS A 22 -36.43 -5.39 -0.36
CA LYS A 22 -36.55 -6.83 -0.70
C LYS A 22 -35.73 -7.36 -1.89
N ALA A 23 -34.48 -7.69 -1.60
CA ALA A 23 -33.88 -8.95 -2.04
C ALA A 23 -32.96 -9.48 -0.93
N PRO A 24 -32.95 -10.79 -0.62
CA PRO A 24 -31.87 -11.34 0.18
C PRO A 24 -30.61 -11.28 -0.69
N CYS A 25 -29.75 -10.30 -0.43
CA CYS A 25 -28.35 -10.38 -0.85
C CYS A 25 -27.73 -11.56 -0.12
N ARG A 26 -27.94 -12.75 -0.69
CA ARG A 26 -27.11 -13.91 -0.43
C ARG A 26 -25.71 -13.52 -0.89
N TYR A 27 -24.92 -12.99 0.03
CA TYR A 27 -23.49 -13.26 0.01
C TYR A 27 -23.36 -14.77 0.23
N MET A 28 -23.62 -15.56 -0.82
CA MET A 28 -23.00 -16.86 -0.91
C MET A 28 -21.52 -16.56 -1.12
N VAL A 29 -20.83 -16.30 -0.01
CA VAL A 29 -19.42 -16.65 0.09
C VAL A 29 -19.43 -18.14 -0.13
N THR A 30 -19.26 -18.57 -1.39
CA THR A 30 -18.79 -19.91 -1.65
C THR A 30 -17.41 -19.92 -1.04
N SER A 31 -17.33 -20.22 0.27
CA SER A 31 -16.07 -20.47 0.93
C SER A 31 -15.36 -21.50 0.07
N PRO A 32 -14.22 -21.17 -0.56
CA PRO A 32 -13.43 -22.20 -1.20
C PRO A 32 -13.18 -23.20 -0.08
N ARG A 33 -13.70 -24.42 -0.21
CA ARG A 33 -13.31 -25.51 0.69
C ARG A 33 -11.81 -25.58 0.53
N PHE A 34 -11.07 -25.11 1.54
CA PHE A 34 -9.63 -25.19 1.59
C PHE A 34 -9.29 -26.67 1.74
N ARG A 35 -9.29 -27.38 0.61
CA ARG A 35 -8.79 -28.73 0.53
C ARG A 35 -7.28 -28.63 0.61
N SER A 36 -6.74 -29.22 1.67
CA SER A 36 -5.30 -29.38 1.88
C SER A 36 -4.75 -30.40 0.89
N ASP A 37 -4.75 -30.06 -0.41
CA ASP A 37 -4.17 -30.89 -1.47
C ASP A 37 -2.83 -30.28 -1.91
N ASP A 38 -1.73 -30.96 -1.55
CA ASP A 38 -0.32 -30.71 -1.86
C ASP A 38 0.24 -29.34 -1.45
N ASP A 39 1.09 -29.36 -0.42
CA ASP A 39 1.77 -28.22 0.21
C ASP A 39 2.86 -27.61 -0.68
N HIS A 40 2.47 -27.13 -1.86
CA HIS A 40 3.36 -26.45 -2.79
C HIS A 40 3.31 -24.94 -2.52
N PRO A 41 4.43 -24.29 -2.15
CA PRO A 41 4.44 -22.90 -1.66
C PRO A 41 3.87 -21.90 -2.68
N ASP A 42 3.98 -22.20 -3.98
CA ASP A 42 3.40 -21.36 -5.04
C ASP A 42 1.87 -21.44 -5.10
N LYS A 43 1.27 -22.60 -4.83
CA LYS A 43 -0.20 -22.77 -4.78
C LYS A 43 -0.78 -21.98 -3.60
N THR A 44 -0.13 -22.05 -2.44
CA THR A 44 -0.50 -21.28 -1.25
C THR A 44 -0.38 -19.78 -1.50
N ARG A 45 0.71 -19.33 -2.13
CA ARG A 45 0.92 -17.91 -2.46
C ARG A 45 -0.11 -17.38 -3.45
N GLU A 46 -0.47 -18.15 -4.48
CA GLU A 46 -1.50 -17.72 -5.44
C GLU A 46 -2.90 -17.72 -4.80
N SER A 47 -3.21 -18.70 -3.95
CA SER A 47 -4.48 -18.74 -3.21
C SER A 47 -4.62 -17.55 -2.27
N LEU A 48 -3.56 -17.24 -1.50
CA LEU A 48 -3.53 -16.05 -0.65
C LEU A 48 -3.68 -14.77 -1.48
N ARG A 49 -3.01 -14.68 -2.62
CA ARG A 49 -3.11 -13.53 -3.53
C ARG A 49 -4.53 -13.39 -4.09
N ALA A 50 -5.19 -14.48 -4.47
CA ALA A 50 -6.56 -14.47 -4.92
C ALA A 50 -7.50 -13.94 -3.82
N LEU A 51 -7.36 -14.45 -2.59
CA LEU A 51 -8.13 -13.97 -1.43
C LEU A 51 -7.89 -12.47 -1.17
N LEU A 52 -6.65 -12.01 -1.19
CA LEU A 52 -6.33 -10.60 -0.96
C LEU A 52 -6.86 -9.68 -2.06
N ARG A 53 -6.99 -10.16 -3.31
CA ARG A 53 -7.63 -9.40 -4.40
C ARG A 53 -9.14 -9.22 -4.22
N GLU A 54 -9.80 -10.10 -3.46
CA GLU A 54 -11.23 -9.97 -3.17
C GLU A 54 -11.52 -8.92 -2.08
N THR A 55 -10.51 -8.58 -1.28
CA THR A 55 -10.63 -7.55 -0.25
C THR A 55 -10.52 -6.14 -0.84
N ALA A 56 -11.39 -5.23 -0.41
CA ALA A 56 -11.29 -3.83 -0.80
C ALA A 56 -10.10 -3.17 -0.09
N GLN A 57 -9.09 -2.78 -0.86
CA GLN A 57 -7.90 -2.10 -0.35
C GLN A 57 -7.88 -0.63 -0.78
N PRO A 58 -7.62 0.33 0.12
CA PRO A 58 -7.39 1.71 -0.28
C PRO A 58 -6.13 1.80 -1.15
N VAL A 59 -6.09 2.74 -2.09
CA VAL A 59 -4.91 3.03 -2.90
C VAL A 59 -4.32 4.36 -2.47
N ALA A 60 -3.03 4.35 -2.14
CA ALA A 60 -2.29 5.52 -1.71
C ALA A 60 -1.02 5.70 -2.52
N VAL A 61 -0.58 6.94 -2.72
CA VAL A 61 0.72 7.26 -3.30
C VAL A 61 1.60 7.84 -2.19
N VAL A 62 2.69 7.15 -1.89
CA VAL A 62 3.75 7.67 -1.01
C VAL A 62 4.76 8.43 -1.85
N THR A 63 5.17 9.60 -1.38
CA THR A 63 6.23 10.41 -1.98
C THR A 63 7.28 10.75 -0.93
N SER A 64 8.55 10.50 -1.25
CA SER A 64 9.70 10.79 -0.38
C SER A 64 10.74 11.64 -1.12
N LEU A 65 11.53 12.37 -0.34
CA LEU A 65 12.70 13.10 -0.79
C LEU A 65 13.91 12.16 -0.86
N LEU A 66 14.47 12.00 -2.06
CA LEU A 66 15.73 11.31 -2.28
C LEU A 66 16.89 12.33 -2.21
N HIS A 67 17.81 12.13 -1.27
CA HIS A 67 19.03 12.92 -1.20
C HIS A 67 20.01 12.41 -2.27
N ALA A 68 20.44 13.29 -3.18
CA ALA A 68 21.43 12.94 -4.18
C ALA A 68 22.83 12.95 -3.54
N GLU A 69 23.58 11.86 -3.65
CA GLU A 69 24.91 11.72 -3.03
C GLU A 69 26.06 12.39 -3.81
N SER A 70 25.79 13.18 -4.84
CA SER A 70 26.86 13.85 -5.59
C SER A 70 26.39 15.12 -6.32
N SER A 71 27.00 16.25 -5.91
CA SER A 71 27.24 17.53 -6.62
C SER A 71 26.09 18.27 -7.34
N SER A 72 24.89 17.70 -7.48
CA SER A 72 23.71 18.38 -8.01
C SER A 72 22.78 18.73 -6.84
N ARG A 73 22.54 20.03 -6.61
CA ARG A 73 21.71 20.53 -5.50
C ARG A 73 20.20 20.25 -5.67
N GLU A 74 19.83 19.31 -6.53
CA GLU A 74 18.44 18.97 -6.81
C GLU A 74 18.01 17.78 -5.95
N SER A 75 17.16 18.05 -4.96
CA SER A 75 16.42 17.00 -4.27
C SER A 75 15.46 16.36 -5.26
N THR A 76 15.68 15.09 -5.59
CA THR A 76 14.76 14.36 -6.46
C THR A 76 13.65 13.75 -5.62
N PHE A 77 12.41 13.86 -6.09
CA PHE A 77 11.28 13.18 -5.46
C PHE A 77 11.15 11.79 -6.03
N HIS A 78 10.86 10.83 -5.16
CA HIS A 78 10.49 9.49 -5.58
C HIS A 78 9.09 9.17 -5.06
N GLY A 79 8.31 8.45 -5.85
CA GLY A 79 6.95 8.05 -5.51
C GLY A 79 6.76 6.54 -5.63
N ALA A 80 5.85 5.98 -4.85
CA ALA A 80 5.40 4.61 -5.02
C ALA A 80 3.90 4.48 -4.73
N THR A 81 3.18 3.70 -5.52
CA THR A 81 1.78 3.36 -5.24
C THR A 81 1.71 2.18 -4.27
N LEU A 82 0.83 2.29 -3.28
CA LEU A 82 0.63 1.33 -2.19
C LEU A 82 -0.85 0.97 -2.09
N SER A 83 -1.15 -0.33 -1.98
CA SER A 83 -2.46 -0.84 -1.56
C SER A 83 -2.45 -1.39 -0.12
N SER A 84 -1.29 -1.35 0.54
CA SER A 84 -1.05 -1.89 1.88
C SER A 84 -1.16 -0.84 3.00
N PHE A 85 -1.64 0.37 2.69
CA PHE A 85 -1.78 1.44 3.68
C PHE A 85 -2.85 1.09 4.71
N THR A 86 -2.47 1.12 5.99
CA THR A 86 -3.37 0.89 7.11
C THR A 86 -3.07 1.83 8.28
N SER A 87 -4.11 2.24 9.01
CA SER A 87 -3.99 2.98 10.27
C SER A 87 -3.89 1.98 11.43
N ILE A 88 -2.90 2.15 12.29
CA ILE A 88 -2.61 1.24 13.43
C ILE A 88 -3.10 1.83 14.74
N ALA A 89 -2.86 3.12 14.99
CA ALA A 89 -3.24 3.78 16.24
C ALA A 89 -3.57 5.26 15.98
N LEU A 90 -4.38 5.87 16.85
CA LEU A 90 -4.71 7.30 16.82
C LEU A 90 -4.20 8.05 18.06
N ASP A 91 -4.23 7.40 19.22
CA ASP A 91 -3.82 7.96 20.52
C ASP A 91 -2.91 6.95 21.26
N PRO A 92 -1.86 7.38 21.96
CA PRO A 92 -1.34 8.76 22.11
C PRO A 92 -0.57 9.28 20.88
N HIS A 93 -0.22 8.39 19.95
CA HIS A 93 0.53 8.74 18.75
C HIS A 93 -0.14 8.11 17.52
N PRO A 94 -0.44 8.91 16.48
CA PRO A 94 -1.01 8.37 15.25
C PRO A 94 0.03 7.50 14.54
N LEU A 95 -0.30 6.23 14.34
CA LEU A 95 0.56 5.25 13.69
C LEU A 95 -0.11 4.73 12.43
N ILE A 96 0.70 4.53 11.40
CA ILE A 96 0.31 3.92 10.14
C ILE A 96 1.31 2.82 9.80
N ALA A 97 0.88 1.88 8.96
CA ALA A 97 1.75 0.86 8.41
C ALA A 97 1.51 0.68 6.91
N PHE A 98 2.57 0.30 6.21
CA PHE A 98 2.54 -0.11 4.82
C PHE A 98 3.75 -1.02 4.54
N SER A 99 3.69 -1.76 3.44
CA SER A 99 4.77 -2.67 3.04
C SER A 99 5.38 -2.24 1.72
N LEU A 100 6.71 -2.12 1.68
CA LEU A 100 7.49 -1.91 0.47
C LEU A 100 8.25 -3.18 0.10
N ARG A 101 8.27 -3.50 -1.19
CA ARG A 101 9.07 -4.60 -1.70
C ARG A 101 10.54 -4.21 -1.77
N VAL A 102 11.43 -5.11 -1.38
CA VAL A 102 12.89 -4.93 -1.49
C VAL A 102 13.42 -5.72 -2.70
N PRO A 103 14.35 -5.17 -3.51
CA PRO A 103 14.91 -3.81 -3.40
C PRO A 103 13.91 -2.73 -3.86
N SER A 104 13.90 -1.58 -3.18
CA SER A 104 13.14 -0.39 -3.56
C SER A 104 13.93 0.87 -3.22
N ARG A 105 13.99 1.80 -4.18
CA ARG A 105 14.61 3.12 -3.99
C ARG A 105 13.90 3.91 -2.88
N MET A 106 12.58 3.74 -2.76
CA MET A 106 11.78 4.33 -1.69
C MET A 106 12.21 3.81 -0.33
N ALA A 107 12.37 2.49 -0.18
CA ALA A 107 12.78 1.87 1.08
C ALA A 107 14.19 2.35 1.50
N THR A 108 15.12 2.46 0.55
CA THR A 108 16.46 3.00 0.81
C THR A 108 16.42 4.46 1.27
N SER A 109 15.61 5.30 0.62
CA SER A 109 15.44 6.71 0.99
C SER A 109 14.90 6.88 2.41
N LEU A 110 13.87 6.11 2.79
CA LEU A 110 13.27 6.19 4.11
C LEU A 110 14.25 5.77 5.21
N ASN A 111 14.97 4.66 5.01
CA ASN A 111 15.97 4.19 5.98
C ASN A 111 17.17 5.14 6.11
N ALA A 112 17.54 5.84 5.03
CA ALA A 112 18.64 6.81 5.06
C ALA A 112 18.30 8.05 5.92
N HIS A 113 17.03 8.48 5.89
CA HIS A 113 16.57 9.59 6.70
C HIS A 113 16.65 9.29 8.20
N ASP A 114 16.29 8.08 8.64
CA ASP A 114 16.36 7.68 10.05
C ASP A 114 17.76 7.89 10.64
N ASN A 115 18.81 7.54 9.87
CA ASN A 115 20.19 7.73 10.26
C ASN A 115 20.59 9.22 10.37
N LEU A 116 20.10 10.07 9.46
CA LEU A 116 20.45 11.49 9.41
C LEU A 116 19.74 12.32 10.50
N THR A 117 18.47 12.02 10.81
CA THR A 117 17.72 12.72 11.87
C THR A 117 18.29 12.52 13.27
N SER A 118 19.02 11.42 13.51
CA SER A 118 19.72 11.19 14.78
C SER A 118 20.80 12.24 15.05
N GLN A 119 21.42 12.80 14.00
CA GLN A 119 22.54 13.75 14.11
C GLN A 119 22.11 15.23 14.08
N LEU A 120 20.95 15.54 13.48
CA LEU A 120 20.45 16.92 13.33
C LEU A 120 19.09 17.09 14.02
N ARG A 121 19.09 17.09 15.37
CA ARG A 121 17.91 17.22 16.25
C ARG A 121 17.07 18.51 16.09
N SER A 122 17.30 19.33 15.06
CA SER A 122 16.77 20.71 14.97
C SER A 122 15.91 21.02 13.74
N LYS A 123 15.82 20.14 12.73
CA LYS A 123 14.96 20.40 11.56
C LYS A 123 13.92 19.30 11.40
N LYS A 124 12.68 19.58 11.83
CA LYS A 124 11.48 18.76 11.58
C LYS A 124 11.18 18.70 10.07
N SER A 125 11.98 17.95 9.32
CA SER A 125 11.72 17.70 7.91
C SER A 125 10.73 16.55 7.79
N SER A 126 9.69 16.70 6.97
CA SER A 126 8.80 15.59 6.63
C SER A 126 9.59 14.54 5.85
N HIS A 127 9.66 13.31 6.36
CA HIS A 127 10.37 12.21 5.70
C HIS A 127 9.63 11.73 4.45
N MET A 128 8.30 11.71 4.51
CA MET A 128 7.43 11.31 3.41
C MET A 128 6.08 12.01 3.51
N VAL A 129 5.32 11.98 2.42
CA VAL A 129 3.91 12.36 2.37
C VAL A 129 3.13 11.19 1.77
N ILE A 130 1.95 10.91 2.30
CA ILE A 130 1.04 9.87 1.80
C ILE A 130 -0.24 10.54 1.33
N ASN A 131 -0.59 10.28 0.08
CA ASN A 131 -1.81 10.78 -0.55
C ASN A 131 -2.77 9.61 -0.77
N ILE A 132 -3.92 9.60 -0.10
CA ILE A 132 -4.97 8.60 -0.35
C ILE A 132 -5.72 9.02 -1.60
N LEU A 133 -5.75 8.16 -2.61
CA LEU A 133 -6.36 8.48 -3.90
C LEU A 133 -7.87 8.26 -3.87
N SER A 134 -8.58 9.19 -4.48
CA SER A 134 -10.01 9.07 -4.73
C SER A 134 -10.30 8.24 -6.00
N ALA A 135 -11.55 7.80 -6.16
CA ALA A 135 -11.96 7.01 -7.32
C ALA A 135 -11.80 7.75 -8.67
N SER A 136 -11.79 9.09 -8.68
CA SER A 136 -11.53 9.91 -9.89
C SER A 136 -10.06 10.00 -10.26
N GLN A 137 -9.16 9.68 -9.32
CA GLN A 137 -7.71 9.75 -9.49
C GLN A 137 -7.08 8.39 -9.83
N SER A 138 -7.86 7.42 -10.31
CA SER A 138 -7.36 6.09 -10.65
C SER A 138 -6.21 6.11 -11.65
N HIS A 139 -6.16 7.12 -12.54
CA HIS A 139 -5.08 7.26 -13.52
C HIS A 139 -3.71 7.56 -12.88
N LEU A 140 -3.67 8.28 -11.74
CA LEU A 140 -2.42 8.60 -11.02
C LEU A 140 -1.82 7.39 -10.32
N ALA A 141 -2.60 6.35 -10.19
CA ALA A 141 -2.25 5.15 -9.46
C ALA A 141 -1.33 4.24 -10.32
N HIS A 142 -1.31 4.47 -11.64
CA HIS A 142 -0.44 3.83 -12.63
C HIS A 142 0.86 4.65 -12.83
N ILE A 143 1.73 4.66 -11.82
CA ILE A 143 3.09 5.24 -11.89
C ILE A 143 4.17 4.16 -12.08
#